data_AF-A0A410PWY7-F1
#
_entry.id   AF-A0A410PWY7-F1
#
_cell.length_a   1.000
_cell.length_b   1.000
_cell.length_c   1.000
_cell.angle_alpha   90.00
_cell.angle_beta   90.00
_cell.angle_gamma   90.00
#
_symmetry.space_group_name_H-M   'P 1'
#
loop_
_entity.id
_entity.type
_entity.pdbx_description
1 polymer ?
#
loop_
_entity_poly.entity_id
_entity_poly.type
_entity_poly.pdbx_seq_one_letter_code
_entity_poly.pdbx_strand_id
1 'polypeptide(L)'
;MNDTEAIQRIKEFGLHHAIQDLPHSSRTVEAFETAIQALQEKAARENPIPLTLEQLKERVGRPVYAQSELLPGESHWCILDETLAFGGGFTLVAIYGRNLTLAESDYGRTWFAYDHEPKEV
;
A
#
# COMPACT_ATOMS: atom_id res chain seq x y z
N MET A 1 10.55 10.30 17.89
CA MET A 1 11.30 9.73 16.75
C MET A 1 10.26 9.10 15.85
N ASN A 2 10.11 9.59 14.62
CA ASN A 2 9.16 9.02 13.66
C ASN A 2 9.79 7.81 12.94
N ASP A 3 8.97 6.93 12.36
CA ASP A 3 9.46 5.69 11.72
C ASP A 3 10.43 6.00 10.56
N THR A 4 10.25 7.14 9.87
CA THR A 4 11.14 7.62 8.80
C THR A 4 12.55 7.94 9.28
N GLU A 5 12.69 8.67 10.41
CA GLU A 5 13.98 8.98 11.04
C GLU A 5 14.68 7.72 11.55
N ALA A 6 13.91 6.75 12.06
CA ALA A 6 14.45 5.47 12.50
C ALA A 6 15.02 4.65 11.32
N ILE A 7 14.28 4.57 10.21
CA ILE A 7 14.75 3.89 8.98
C ILE A 7 16.02 4.57 8.45
N GLN A 8 16.06 5.90 8.39
CA GLN A 8 17.21 6.62 7.87
C GLN A 8 18.47 6.34 8.70
N ARG A 9 18.35 6.37 10.04
CA ARG A 9 19.46 6.05 10.94
C ARG A 9 19.96 4.62 10.78
N ILE A 10 19.06 3.64 10.61
CA ILE A 10 19.46 2.24 10.39
C ILE A 10 20.19 2.08 9.06
N LYS A 11 19.73 2.75 7.99
CA LYS A 11 20.38 2.72 6.67
C LYS A 11 21.76 3.37 6.68
N GLU A 12 21.87 4.56 7.24
CA GLU A 12 23.11 5.36 7.20
C GLU A 12 24.18 4.84 8.15
N PHE A 13 23.80 4.44 9.37
CA PHE A 13 24.76 4.03 10.39
C PHE A 13 24.77 2.51 10.58
N GLY A 14 23.60 1.89 10.78
CA GLY A 14 23.52 0.44 11.08
C GLY A 14 24.06 -0.43 9.95
N LEU A 15 23.57 -0.23 8.72
CA LEU A 15 23.95 -1.03 7.56
C LEU A 15 25.38 -0.75 7.10
N HIS A 16 25.78 0.52 7.08
CA HIS A 16 27.13 0.93 6.68
C HIS A 16 28.20 0.34 7.61
N HIS A 17 28.02 0.42 8.93
CA HIS A 17 28.95 -0.17 9.89
C HIS A 17 28.92 -1.71 9.87
N ALA A 18 27.75 -2.33 9.64
CA ALA A 18 27.64 -3.78 9.52
C ALA A 18 28.34 -4.34 8.27
N ILE A 19 28.45 -3.55 7.19
CA ILE A 19 29.12 -3.93 5.93
C ILE A 19 30.61 -3.61 5.97
N GLN A 20 31.02 -2.48 6.56
CA GLN A 20 32.40 -1.97 6.45
C GLN A 20 33.30 -2.28 7.65
N ASP A 21 32.81 -2.21 8.88
CA ASP A 21 33.70 -2.10 10.06
C ASP A 21 33.91 -3.40 10.82
N LEU A 22 33.03 -4.39 10.64
CA LEU A 22 33.15 -5.68 11.29
C LEU A 22 32.83 -6.79 10.27
N PRO A 23 33.57 -7.91 10.25
CA PRO A 23 33.20 -9.09 9.47
C PRO A 23 31.99 -9.75 10.16
N HIS A 24 30.86 -9.07 10.13
CA HIS A 24 29.63 -9.58 10.69
C HIS A 24 28.91 -10.39 9.63
N SER A 25 28.71 -11.66 9.99
CA SER A 25 27.94 -12.66 9.26
C SER A 25 26.65 -12.06 8.68
N SER A 26 26.23 -12.52 7.51
CA SER A 26 24.96 -12.15 6.83
C SER A 26 23.79 -11.86 7.78
N ARG A 27 23.69 -12.60 8.88
CA ARG A 27 22.75 -12.43 9.99
C ARG A 27 22.57 -11.00 10.51
N THR A 28 23.63 -10.18 10.60
CA THR A 28 23.50 -8.80 11.11
C THR A 28 22.85 -7.89 10.06
N VAL A 29 23.17 -8.10 8.79
CA VAL A 29 22.53 -7.40 7.67
C VAL A 29 21.06 -7.83 7.56
N GLU A 30 20.79 -9.13 7.62
CA GLU A 30 19.43 -9.70 7.62
C GLU A 30 18.57 -9.12 8.75
N ALA A 31 19.14 -8.95 9.95
CA ALA A 31 18.43 -8.37 11.09
C ALA A 31 18.06 -6.90 10.85
N PHE A 32 18.94 -6.11 10.23
CA PHE A 32 18.64 -4.72 9.88
C PHE A 32 17.63 -4.61 8.75
N GLU A 33 17.71 -5.46 7.72
CA GLU A 33 16.72 -5.54 6.64
C GLU A 33 15.34 -5.87 7.19
N THR A 34 15.25 -6.86 8.08
CA THR A 34 14.00 -7.24 8.75
C THR A 34 13.43 -6.09 9.58
N ALA A 35 14.28 -5.38 10.33
CA ALA A 35 13.86 -4.22 11.12
C ALA A 35 13.34 -3.07 10.25
N ILE A 36 14.02 -2.77 9.13
CA ILE A 36 13.58 -1.77 8.15
C ILE A 36 12.21 -2.17 7.57
N GLN A 37 12.05 -3.43 7.15
CA GLN A 37 10.81 -3.93 6.59
C GLN A 37 9.65 -3.79 7.60
N ALA A 38 9.87 -4.21 8.85
CA ALA A 38 8.85 -4.10 9.90
C ALA A 38 8.42 -2.65 10.16
N LEU A 39 9.37 -1.70 10.13
CA LEU A 39 9.07 -0.27 10.27
C LEU A 39 8.31 0.29 9.06
N GLN A 40 8.67 -0.12 7.85
CA GLN A 40 7.95 0.28 6.64
C GLN A 40 6.52 -0.24 6.62
N GLU A 41 6.31 -1.52 6.97
CA GLU A 41 4.97 -2.10 7.09
C GLU A 41 4.14 -1.41 8.17
N LYS A 42 4.76 -1.07 9.31
CA LYS A 42 4.09 -0.30 10.36
C LYS A 42 3.67 1.08 9.86
N ALA A 43 4.58 1.81 9.21
CA ALA A 43 4.28 3.12 8.65
C ALA A 43 3.16 3.04 7.59
N ALA A 44 3.18 2.03 6.71
CA ALA A 44 2.13 1.82 5.71
C ALA A 44 0.75 1.54 6.30
N ARG A 45 0.67 0.88 7.47
CA ARG A 45 -0.58 0.67 8.21
C ARG A 45 -1.06 1.90 8.99
N GLU A 46 -0.14 2.75 9.42
CA GLU A 46 -0.45 3.93 10.23
C GLU A 46 -0.81 5.14 9.36
N ASN A 47 -0.19 5.28 8.20
CA ASN A 47 -0.45 6.35 7.24
C ASN A 47 -0.46 5.79 5.81
N PRO A 48 -1.53 5.08 5.42
CA PRO A 48 -1.59 4.44 4.12
C PRO A 48 -1.68 5.48 3.00
N ILE A 49 -0.80 5.30 2.02
CA ILE A 49 -0.75 6.13 0.81
C ILE A 49 -1.64 5.45 -0.24
N PRO A 50 -2.46 6.21 -1.01
CA PRO A 50 -3.20 5.64 -2.12
C PRO A 50 -2.26 4.94 -3.11
N LEU A 51 -2.68 3.79 -3.62
CA LEU A 51 -1.98 3.09 -4.70
C LEU A 51 -1.92 4.00 -5.94
N THR A 52 -0.85 3.92 -6.71
CA THR A 52 -0.86 4.50 -8.06
C THR A 52 -1.73 3.65 -8.98
N LEU A 53 -2.10 4.19 -10.13
CA LEU A 53 -2.88 3.44 -11.12
C LEU A 53 -2.16 2.18 -11.61
N GLU A 54 -0.84 2.27 -11.80
CA GLU A 54 0.00 1.13 -12.19
C GLU A 54 0.02 0.05 -11.10
N GLN A 55 0.22 0.46 -9.84
CA GLN A 55 0.18 -0.46 -8.70
C GLN A 55 -1.19 -1.10 -8.55
N LEU A 56 -2.27 -0.34 -8.78
CA LEU A 56 -3.62 -0.87 -8.73
C LEU A 56 -3.83 -1.97 -9.78
N LYS A 57 -3.34 -1.80 -11.01
CA LYS A 57 -3.41 -2.85 -12.05
C LYS A 57 -2.68 -4.13 -11.64
N GLU A 58 -1.57 -4.03 -10.92
CA GLU A 58 -0.88 -5.20 -10.36
C GLU A 58 -1.66 -5.89 -9.23
N ARG A 59 -2.70 -5.25 -8.69
CA ARG A 59 -3.59 -5.80 -7.65
C ARG A 59 -4.86 -6.46 -8.19
N VAL A 60 -5.01 -6.65 -9.50
CA VAL A 60 -6.16 -7.39 -10.05
C VAL A 60 -6.22 -8.79 -9.42
N GLY A 61 -7.41 -9.17 -8.94
CA GLY A 61 -7.66 -10.40 -8.19
C GLY A 61 -7.22 -10.37 -6.73
N ARG A 62 -6.69 -9.25 -6.22
CA ARG A 62 -6.30 -9.07 -4.81
C ARG A 62 -7.25 -8.11 -4.08
N PRO A 63 -7.40 -8.26 -2.76
CA PRO A 63 -8.21 -7.34 -1.98
C PRO A 63 -7.54 -5.96 -1.90
N VAL A 64 -8.35 -4.92 -2.08
CA VAL A 64 -7.98 -3.51 -1.87
C VAL A 64 -9.07 -2.83 -1.05
N TYR A 65 -8.69 -1.82 -0.27
CA TYR A 65 -9.66 -0.94 0.38
C TYR A 65 -9.97 0.21 -0.58
N ALA A 66 -11.20 0.30 -1.05
CA ALA A 66 -11.62 1.38 -1.93
C ALA A 66 -12.40 2.44 -1.14
N GLN A 67 -12.06 3.69 -1.39
CA GLN A 67 -12.72 4.86 -0.82
C GLN A 67 -13.19 5.76 -1.97
N SER A 68 -14.44 6.19 -1.93
CA SER A 68 -14.99 7.17 -2.87
C SER A 68 -15.27 8.49 -2.14
N GLU A 69 -14.81 9.60 -2.70
CA GLU A 69 -15.16 10.93 -2.20
C GLU A 69 -16.60 11.32 -2.53
N LEU A 70 -17.16 10.76 -3.60
CA LEU A 70 -18.54 11.01 -4.01
C LEU A 70 -19.54 10.23 -3.15
N LEU A 71 -19.11 9.09 -2.61
CA LEU A 71 -19.91 8.18 -1.80
C LEU A 71 -19.12 7.79 -0.54
N PRO A 72 -18.90 8.73 0.41
CA PRO A 72 -18.03 8.50 1.56
C PRO A 72 -18.48 7.32 2.45
N GLY A 73 -19.79 7.05 2.51
CA GLY A 73 -20.36 5.90 3.22
C GLY A 73 -20.23 4.56 2.49
N GLU A 74 -19.68 4.53 1.29
CA GLU A 74 -19.45 3.32 0.50
C GLU A 74 -17.97 2.94 0.44
N SER A 75 -17.16 3.33 1.41
CA SER A 75 -15.78 2.84 1.51
C SER A 75 -15.74 1.42 2.06
N HIS A 76 -15.09 0.48 1.38
CA HIS A 76 -15.06 -0.92 1.80
C HIS A 76 -13.94 -1.74 1.14
N TRP A 77 -13.65 -2.90 1.75
CA TRP A 77 -12.81 -3.93 1.15
C TRP A 77 -13.50 -4.59 -0.04
N CYS A 78 -12.80 -4.65 -1.16
CA CYS A 78 -13.28 -5.23 -2.41
C CYS A 78 -12.16 -5.99 -3.12
N ILE A 79 -12.55 -6.93 -3.99
CA ILE A 79 -11.63 -7.57 -4.92
C ILE A 79 -11.63 -6.73 -6.19
N LEU A 80 -10.44 -6.31 -6.62
CA LEU A 80 -10.27 -5.60 -7.88
C LEU A 80 -10.44 -6.58 -9.04
N ASP A 81 -11.38 -6.33 -9.92
CA ASP A 81 -11.55 -7.05 -11.18
C ASP A 81 -11.38 -6.09 -12.36
N GLU A 82 -10.64 -6.52 -13.38
CA GLU A 82 -10.44 -5.74 -14.59
C GLU A 82 -11.58 -6.06 -15.56
N THR A 83 -12.47 -5.10 -15.79
CA THR A 83 -13.62 -5.32 -16.68
C THR A 83 -13.38 -4.62 -18.00
N LEU A 84 -13.33 -5.42 -19.07
CA LEU A 84 -13.19 -4.93 -20.45
C LEU A 84 -14.51 -4.38 -21.04
N ALA A 85 -15.62 -4.48 -20.31
CA ALA A 85 -16.91 -3.98 -20.79
C ALA A 85 -16.97 -2.45 -20.69
N PHE A 86 -17.30 -1.79 -21.80
CA PHE A 86 -17.52 -0.34 -21.94
C PHE A 86 -16.27 0.57 -21.95
N GLY A 87 -15.18 0.13 -22.57
CA GLY A 87 -14.08 1.04 -22.94
C GLY A 87 -12.92 1.14 -21.94
N GLY A 88 -12.83 0.18 -21.02
CA GLY A 88 -11.75 0.07 -20.03
C GLY A 88 -12.16 0.64 -18.68
N GLY A 89 -11.90 -0.11 -17.61
CA GLY A 89 -12.20 0.32 -16.24
C GLY A 89 -12.04 -0.81 -15.23
N PHE A 90 -12.22 -0.47 -13.95
CA PHE A 90 -12.19 -1.44 -12.87
C PHE A 90 -13.61 -1.71 -12.36
N THR A 91 -13.92 -2.99 -12.16
CA THR A 91 -15.06 -3.38 -11.33
C THR A 91 -14.53 -3.75 -9.97
N LEU A 92 -15.03 -3.08 -8.94
CA LEU A 92 -14.78 -3.46 -7.56
C LEU A 92 -15.91 -4.35 -7.11
N VAL A 93 -15.57 -5.60 -6.81
CA VAL A 93 -16.52 -6.57 -6.27
C VAL A 93 -16.45 -6.50 -4.76
N ALA A 94 -17.46 -5.90 -4.12
CA ALA A 94 -17.57 -5.91 -2.67
C ALA A 94 -17.90 -7.33 -2.20
N ILE A 95 -17.30 -7.75 -1.08
CA ILE A 95 -17.50 -9.10 -0.50
C ILE A 95 -18.97 -9.36 -0.13
N TYR A 96 -19.79 -8.31 0.03
CA TYR A 96 -21.23 -8.38 0.32
C TYR A 96 -22.12 -8.49 -0.93
N GLY A 97 -21.57 -8.79 -2.10
CA GLY A 97 -22.35 -9.04 -3.33
C GLY A 97 -22.83 -7.78 -4.06
N ARG A 98 -22.32 -6.61 -3.68
CA ARG A 98 -22.54 -5.36 -4.41
C ARG A 98 -21.34 -5.09 -5.31
N ASN A 99 -21.59 -5.00 -6.61
CA ASN A 99 -20.57 -4.59 -7.56
C ASN A 99 -20.62 -3.07 -7.68
N LEU A 100 -19.49 -2.42 -7.50
CA LEU A 100 -19.30 -1.01 -7.78
C LEU A 100 -18.39 -0.88 -8.99
N THR A 101 -18.90 -0.27 -10.06
CA THR A 101 -18.08 0.02 -11.24
C THR A 101 -17.52 1.41 -11.07
N LEU A 102 -16.19 1.51 -10.93
CA LEU A 102 -15.48 2.78 -10.83
C LEU A 102 -14.59 2.95 -12.06
N ALA A 103 -14.75 4.08 -12.74
CA ALA A 103 -13.98 4.34 -13.94
C ALA A 103 -12.50 4.55 -13.59
N GLU A 104 -11.61 3.92 -14.36
CA GLU A 104 -10.17 4.15 -14.29
C GLU A 104 -9.85 5.64 -14.52
N SER A 105 -10.58 6.31 -15.42
CA SER A 105 -10.41 7.74 -15.73
C SER A 105 -10.63 8.68 -14.54
N ASP A 106 -11.37 8.23 -13.54
CA ASP A 106 -11.71 9.01 -12.35
C ASP A 106 -10.86 8.64 -11.13
N TYR A 107 -9.96 7.66 -11.28
CA TYR A 107 -9.04 7.23 -10.24
C TYR A 107 -8.10 8.38 -9.83
N GLY A 108 -7.94 8.57 -8.53
CA GLY A 108 -7.15 9.67 -7.97
C GLY A 108 -7.87 11.03 -7.98
N ARG A 109 -9.11 11.09 -8.48
CA ARG A 109 -9.97 12.29 -8.46
C ARG A 109 -11.20 12.12 -7.59
N THR A 110 -11.94 11.03 -7.80
CA THR A 110 -13.22 10.79 -7.11
C THR A 110 -13.21 9.52 -6.27
N TRP A 111 -12.16 8.71 -6.44
CA TRP A 111 -11.94 7.51 -5.65
C TRP A 111 -10.47 7.12 -5.61
N PHE A 112 -10.11 6.39 -4.55
CA PHE A 112 -8.76 5.96 -4.22
C PHE A 112 -8.79 4.52 -3.73
N ALA A 113 -7.70 3.79 -3.95
CA ALA A 113 -7.52 2.43 -3.44
C ALA A 113 -6.27 2.36 -2.57
N TYR A 114 -6.34 1.57 -1.51
CA TYR A 114 -5.29 1.44 -0.51
C TYR A 114 -5.04 -0.03 -0.16
N ASP A 115 -3.82 -0.32 0.27
CA ASP A 115 -3.46 -1.62 0.86
C ASP A 115 -3.98 -1.81 2.28
N HIS A 116 -4.28 -0.70 2.97
CA HIS A 116 -4.83 -0.67 4.31
C HIS A 116 -5.87 0.45 4.40
N GLU A 117 -6.89 0.23 5.22
CA GLU A 117 -7.90 1.24 5.50
C GLU A 117 -7.23 2.53 6.03
N PRO A 118 -7.45 3.69 5.38
CA PRO A 118 -6.96 4.96 5.90
C PRO A 118 -7.62 5.27 7.22
N LYS A 119 -6.81 5.55 8.24
CA LYS A 119 -7.27 6.04 9.52
C LYS A 119 -7.61 7.52 9.36
N GLU A 120 -8.79 7.92 9.82
CA GLU A 120 -9.15 9.33 9.89
C GLU A 120 -8.06 10.11 10.66
N VAL A 121 -7.70 11.28 10.12
CA VAL A 121 -6.66 12.17 10.68
C VAL A 121 -7.25 13.08 11.74
#